data_AF-A0A3D5PB10-F1
#
_entry.id   AF-A0A3D5PB10-F1
#
_cell.length_a   1.000
_cell.length_b   1.000
_cell.length_c   1.000
_cell.angle_alpha   90.00
_cell.angle_beta   90.00
_cell.angle_gamma   90.00
#
_symmetry.space_group_name_H-M   'P 1'
#
loop_
_entity.id
_entity.type
_entity.pdbx_description
1 polymer ?
#
loop_
_entity_poly.entity_id
_entity_poly.type
_entity_poly.pdbx_seq_one_letter_code
_entity_poly.pdbx_strand_id
1 'polypeptide(L)' 'EVLDTLTPREEKVLRLRFGLEDGRSRTLEEVGKEFNVTRERIRQIEAKALRKLRHPSRSKKLKDFLD' A
#
# COMPACT_ATOMS: atom_id res chain seq x y z
N GLU A 1 8.57 -2.01 9.15
CA GLU A 1 7.89 -1.75 10.45
C GLU A 1 6.39 -1.46 10.35
N VAL A 2 5.95 -0.43 9.59
CA VAL A 2 4.52 -0.07 9.54
C VAL A 2 3.75 -0.84 8.46
N LEU A 3 4.40 -1.13 7.33
CA LEU A 3 3.82 -1.95 6.26
C LEU A 3 3.57 -3.40 6.71
N ASP A 4 4.43 -3.95 7.57
CA ASP A 4 4.30 -5.31 8.14
C ASP A 4 3.01 -5.47 8.98
N THR A 5 2.35 -4.38 9.35
CA THR A 5 1.06 -4.40 10.08
C THR A 5 -0.16 -4.54 9.15
N LEU A 6 0.06 -4.48 7.84
CA LEU A 6 -0.96 -4.72 6.82
C LEU A 6 -1.06 -6.22 6.52
N THR A 7 -2.12 -6.62 5.81
CA THR A 7 -2.14 -7.98 5.28
C THR A 7 -1.08 -8.14 4.18
N PRO A 8 -0.53 -9.35 3.94
CA PRO A 8 0.49 -9.56 2.91
C PRO A 8 0.08 -9.04 1.52
N ARG A 9 -1.22 -9.12 1.21
CA ARG A 9 -1.78 -8.60 -0.05
C ARG A 9 -1.84 -7.07 -0.08
N GLU A 10 -2.26 -6.43 1.00
CA GLU A 10 -2.28 -4.96 1.11
C GLU A 10 -0.86 -4.39 1.03
N GLU A 11 0.06 -4.98 1.78
CA GLU A 11 1.47 -4.61 1.77
C GLU A 11 2.06 -4.71 0.36
N LYS A 12 1.90 -5.87 -0.31
CA LYS A 12 2.46 -6.08 -1.65
C LYS A 12 1.87 -5.12 -2.68
N VAL A 13 0.57 -4.81 -2.60
CA VAL A 13 -0.06 -3.78 -3.44
C VAL A 13 0.59 -2.41 -3.21
N LEU A 14 0.82 -2.00 -1.96
CA LEU A 14 1.44 -0.71 -1.68
C LEU A 14 2.92 -0.66 -2.12
N ARG A 15 3.69 -1.74 -1.87
CA ARG A 15 5.09 -1.84 -2.31
C ARG A 15 5.22 -1.66 -3.82
N LEU A 16 4.38 -2.33 -4.60
CA LEU A 16 4.37 -2.22 -6.07
C LEU A 16 3.83 -0.87 -6.56
N ARG A 17 2.77 -0.33 -5.95
CA ARG A 17 2.20 0.97 -6.34
C ARG A 17 3.19 2.12 -6.15
N PHE A 18 3.93 2.11 -5.05
CA PHE A 18 4.84 3.19 -4.69
C PHE A 18 6.32 2.88 -5.01
N GLY A 19 6.62 1.72 -5.62
CA GLY A 19 7.99 1.35 -5.97
C GLY A 19 8.90 1.19 -4.75
N LEU A 20 8.37 0.73 -3.62
CA LEU A 20 9.12 0.62 -2.36
C LEU A 20 10.12 -0.56 -2.34
N GLU A 21 10.09 -1.41 -3.37
CA GLU A 21 10.96 -2.58 -3.49
C GLU A 21 11.93 -2.45 -4.67
N ASP A 22 11.46 -2.03 -5.85
CA ASP A 22 12.24 -1.93 -7.09
C ASP A 22 12.47 -0.49 -7.57
N GLY A 23 12.03 0.52 -6.80
CA GLY A 23 12.12 1.94 -7.15
C GLY A 23 11.18 2.38 -8.28
N ARG A 24 10.32 1.48 -8.79
CA ARG A 24 9.42 1.77 -9.92
C ARG A 24 7.98 1.74 -9.45
N SER A 25 7.34 2.91 -9.47
CA SER A 25 5.90 3.00 -9.21
C SER A 25 5.11 2.37 -10.35
N ARG A 26 4.17 1.49 -10.00
CA ARG A 26 3.25 0.86 -10.95
C ARG A 26 1.89 1.52 -10.87
N THR A 27 1.19 1.59 -11.99
CA THR A 27 -0.21 2.06 -12.05
C THR A 27 -1.15 1.03 -11.42
N LEU A 28 -2.37 1.47 -11.05
CA LEU A 28 -3.42 0.57 -10.54
C LEU A 28 -3.73 -0.59 -11.51
N GLU A 29 -3.58 -0.35 -12.81
CA GLU A 29 -3.88 -1.33 -13.85
C GLU A 29 -2.76 -2.36 -14.01
N GLU A 30 -1.49 -1.93 -13.97
CA GLU A 30 -0.33 -2.84 -13.96
C GLU A 30 -0.33 -3.73 -12.72
N VAL A 31 -0.60 -3.16 -11.55
CA VAL A 31 -0.77 -3.93 -10.32
C VAL A 31 -1.99 -4.85 -10.43
N GLY A 32 -3.08 -4.40 -11.05
CA GLY A 32 -4.25 -5.25 -11.30
C GLY A 32 -3.91 -6.50 -12.12
N LYS A 33 -3.13 -6.33 -13.20
CA LYS A 33 -2.63 -7.43 -14.04
C LYS A 33 -1.80 -8.42 -13.24
N GLU A 34 -0.88 -7.95 -12.40
CA GLU A 34 -0.01 -8.81 -11.59
C GLU A 34 -0.77 -9.62 -10.52
N PHE A 35 -1.83 -9.05 -9.95
CA PHE A 35 -2.69 -9.73 -8.97
C PHE A 35 -3.88 -10.47 -9.58
N ASN A 36 -4.00 -10.49 -10.91
CA ASN A 36 -5.12 -11.03 -11.66
C ASN A 36 -6.48 -10.52 -11.15
N VAL A 37 -6.58 -9.19 -10.96
CA VAL A 37 -7.81 -8.51 -10.50
C VAL A 37 -8.03 -7.22 -11.26
N THR A 38 -9.24 -6.68 -11.16
CA THR A 38 -9.58 -5.41 -11.81
C THR A 38 -8.84 -4.23 -11.17
N ARG A 39 -8.65 -3.16 -11.96
CA ARG A 39 -8.13 -1.87 -11.50
C ARG A 39 -8.89 -1.36 -10.27
N GLU A 40 -10.21 -1.46 -10.28
CA GLU A 40 -11.06 -1.00 -9.18
C GLU A 40 -10.81 -1.82 -7.90
N ARG A 41 -10.54 -3.13 -8.04
CA ARG A 41 -10.18 -3.95 -6.89
C ARG A 41 -8.87 -3.48 -6.24
N ILE A 42 -7.86 -3.12 -7.03
CA ILE A 42 -6.61 -2.55 -6.49
C ILE A 42 -6.87 -1.21 -5.80
N ARG A 43 -7.69 -0.33 -6.40
CA ARG A 43 -8.06 0.96 -5.79
C ARG A 43 -8.70 0.79 -4.40
N GLN A 44 -9.61 -0.18 -4.26
CA GLN A 44 -10.23 -0.51 -2.97
C GLN A 44 -9.22 -1.01 -1.94
N ILE A 45 -8.30 -1.89 -2.36
CA ILE A 45 -7.24 -2.40 -1.48
C ILE A 45 -6.32 -1.27 -1.02
N GLU A 46 -5.90 -0.40 -1.93
CA GLU A 46 -5.08 0.79 -1.63
C GLU A 46 -5.78 1.71 -0.63
N ALA A 47 -7.04 2.08 -0.88
CA ALA A 47 -7.82 2.92 0.03
C ALA A 47 -7.97 2.30 1.43
N LYS A 48 -8.21 0.99 1.50
CA LYS A 48 -8.31 0.25 2.76
C LYS A 48 -6.98 0.22 3.52
N ALA A 49 -5.88 -0.03 2.82
CA ALA A 49 -4.54 -0.05 3.40
C ALA A 49 -4.14 1.35 3.92
N LEU A 50 -4.32 2.39 3.12
CA LEU A 50 -4.05 3.78 3.53
C LEU A 50 -4.89 4.20 4.73
N ARG A 51 -6.17 3.82 4.79
CA ARG A 51 -7.02 4.05 5.96
C ARG A 51 -6.46 3.38 7.22
N LYS A 52 -5.93 2.16 7.13
CA LYS A 52 -5.27 1.49 8.26
C LYS A 52 -4.01 2.22 8.70
N LEU A 53 -3.19 2.67 7.75
CA LEU A 53 -1.95 3.40 8.03
C LEU A 53 -2.20 4.76 8.69
N ARG A 54 -3.30 5.44 8.34
CA ARG A 54 -3.72 6.71 8.95
C ARG A 54 -4.32 6.58 10.35
N HIS A 55 -4.53 5.36 10.85
CA HIS A 55 -5.08 5.18 12.20
C HIS A 55 -4.06 5.64 13.26
N PRO A 56 -4.47 6.39 14.30
CA PRO A 56 -3.55 6.99 15.28
C PRO A 56 -2.55 6.02 15.91
N SER A 57 -2.97 4.77 16.14
CA SER A 57 -2.11 3.72 16.70
C SER A 57 -0.94 3.32 15.79
N ARG A 58 -1.06 3.54 14.47
CA ARG A 58 -0.02 3.24 13.46
C ARG A 58 0.65 4.50 12.94
N SER A 59 -0.10 5.60 12.79
CA SER A 59 0.42 6.87 12.30
C SER A 59 1.38 7.55 13.28
N LYS A 60 1.34 7.21 14.57
CA LYS A 60 2.30 7.75 15.56
C LYS A 60 3.75 7.39 15.19
N LYS A 61 3.98 6.18 14.66
CA LYS A 61 5.30 5.75 14.14
C LYS A 61 5.67 6.39 12.79
N LEU A 62 4.70 6.93 12.05
CA LEU A 62 4.93 7.59 10.75
C LEU A 62 5.16 9.09 10.90
N LYS A 63 4.59 9.72 11.94
CA LYS A 63 4.80 11.15 12.23
C LYS A 63 6.26 11.47 12.50
N ASP A 64 6.96 10.59 13.20
CA ASP A 64 8.38 10.74 13.54
C ASP A 64 9.31 10.73 12.30
N PHE A 65 8.80 10.36 11.10
CA PHE A 65 9.55 10.39 9.84
C PHE A 65 9.20 11.59 8.95
N LEU A 66 8.23 12.42 9.34
CA LEU A 66 7.78 13.60 8.59
C LEU A 66 8.19 14.93 9.24
N ASP A 67 8.82 14.89 10.41
CA ASP A 67 9.54 16.00 11.05
C ASP A 67 11.05 15.90 10.75
#